data_AF-M8BZH1-F1
#
_entry.id   AF-M8BZH1-F1
#
_cell.length_a   1.000
_cell.length_b   1.000
_cell.length_c   1.000
_cell.angle_alpha   90.00
_cell.angle_beta   90.00
_cell.angle_gamma   90.00
#
_symmetry.space_group_name_H-M   'P 1'
#
loop_
_entity.id
_entity.type
_entity.pdbx_description
1 polymer ?
#
loop_
_entity_poly.entity_id
_entity_poly.type
_entity_poly.pdbx_seq_one_letter_code
_entity_poly.pdbx_strand_id
1 'polypeptide(L)'
;MTLCFLFSGTVGNLASRIPHRTVLDSLLAHLGLSPAQYKRVVHEEGKIRVTVFYNTSTIDLGGPISDTSVPGLYCTDDEAAEDTAAIKAQRRAERLLRQLEESKTNNMRLARGSCEAVPVKYIDKADELRHLLARAGVEMAVIDAVANSIRIPLWRLFGGASNTVTTDMTIPIVTPNEAAQLAAKYRGQGFQTLKLKVGKNLNSDIEVLKAIRLVHPDCSFILDANQGYTANQAIEVLDRLNEMGVTPVLFEQPVHRDDWQGLREVSVAAMEKHRVAVAADESCRGLHDAQKIIHGNLAHVINIKLAKLGVLGALEVIDAARKAGIALMIGGMIETRIAMGFAGHLAAGLGCFSFIDLDAPLLLSEDPVYGGYEASGPVYKFKNARGHGGFLHLDNNNGWAVDRNVQKSSLAGIVAVV
;
A
#
# COMPACT_ATOMS: atom_id res chain seq x y z
N MET A 1 6.78 -2.23 -30.32
CA MET A 1 6.29 -3.05 -29.18
C MET A 1 5.02 -2.38 -28.65
N THR A 2 3.86 -3.03 -28.73
CA THR A 2 2.55 -2.42 -28.43
C THR A 2 1.96 -3.10 -27.20
N LEU A 3 1.86 -2.40 -26.07
CA LEU A 3 1.17 -2.88 -24.88
C LEU A 3 -0.31 -2.48 -24.96
N CYS A 4 -1.22 -3.45 -24.97
CA CYS A 4 -2.67 -3.23 -24.95
C CYS A 4 -3.23 -3.61 -23.57
N PHE A 5 -3.78 -2.64 -22.85
CA PHE A 5 -4.60 -2.91 -21.67
C PHE A 5 -6.08 -2.91 -22.07
N LEU A 6 -6.80 -3.96 -21.70
CA LEU A 6 -8.25 -4.11 -21.85
C LEU A 6 -8.88 -4.04 -20.46
N PHE A 7 -9.58 -2.95 -20.17
CA PHE A 7 -10.45 -2.86 -19.00
C PHE A 7 -11.91 -3.05 -19.47
N SER A 8 -12.58 -4.12 -19.04
CA SER A 8 -14.02 -4.30 -19.24
C SER A 8 -14.76 -4.20 -17.90
N GLY A 9 -15.56 -3.16 -17.75
CA GLY A 9 -16.47 -2.97 -16.63
C GLY A 9 -17.68 -2.16 -17.11
N THR A 10 -18.86 -2.78 -17.10
CA THR A 10 -20.12 -2.10 -17.39
C THR A 10 -20.51 -1.25 -16.18
N VAL A 11 -20.14 0.03 -16.21
CA VAL A 11 -20.64 1.02 -15.25
C VAL A 11 -22.02 1.47 -15.73
N GLY A 12 -23.08 0.93 -15.11
CA GLY A 12 -24.41 1.52 -15.23
C GLY A 12 -24.38 2.94 -14.67
N ASN A 13 -24.52 3.94 -15.55
CA ASN A 13 -24.88 5.33 -15.27
C ASN A 13 -24.35 6.00 -13.98
N LEU A 14 -23.07 5.81 -13.67
CA LEU A 14 -22.30 6.70 -12.78
C LEU A 14 -21.13 7.37 -13.53
N ALA A 15 -21.29 7.56 -14.85
CA ALA A 15 -20.31 8.14 -15.77
C ALA A 15 -20.03 9.64 -15.58
N SER A 16 -20.23 10.17 -14.38
CA SER A 16 -19.86 11.54 -14.06
C SER A 16 -19.36 11.61 -12.62
N ARG A 17 -18.03 11.53 -12.43
CA ARG A 17 -17.26 12.44 -11.55
C ARG A 17 -15.80 12.07 -11.23
N ILE A 18 -15.18 11.06 -11.85
CA ILE A 18 -13.70 10.99 -11.86
C ILE A 18 -13.23 10.64 -13.28
N PRO A 19 -12.65 11.59 -14.04
CA PRO A 19 -12.17 11.28 -15.38
C PRO A 19 -10.91 10.43 -15.26
N HIS A 20 -10.98 9.15 -15.65
CA HIS A 20 -9.82 8.26 -15.84
C HIS A 20 -8.69 8.89 -16.69
N ARG A 21 -9.02 9.91 -17.49
CA ARG A 21 -8.09 10.77 -18.23
C ARG A 21 -7.13 11.54 -17.32
N THR A 22 -7.63 12.19 -16.27
CA THR A 22 -6.83 12.99 -15.33
C THR A 22 -5.90 12.11 -14.50
N VAL A 23 -6.32 10.90 -14.20
CA VAL A 23 -5.63 9.95 -13.31
C VAL A 23 -4.32 9.46 -13.95
N LEU A 24 -4.35 9.06 -15.21
CA LEU A 24 -3.16 8.64 -15.95
C LEU A 24 -2.29 9.83 -16.38
N ASP A 25 -2.90 10.94 -16.82
CA ASP A 25 -2.15 12.14 -17.17
C ASP A 25 -1.46 12.74 -15.93
N SER A 26 -2.09 12.67 -14.75
CA SER A 26 -1.49 13.07 -13.46
C SER A 26 -0.40 12.09 -13.00
N LEU A 27 -0.58 10.78 -13.20
CA LEU A 27 0.47 9.78 -12.96
C LEU A 27 1.70 10.10 -13.82
N LEU A 28 1.52 10.26 -15.13
CA LEU A 28 2.63 10.49 -16.07
C LEU A 28 3.26 11.87 -15.85
N ALA A 29 2.46 12.90 -15.55
CA ALA A 29 2.97 14.23 -15.20
C ALA A 29 3.72 14.25 -13.86
N HIS A 30 3.24 13.56 -12.82
CA HIS A 30 3.97 13.40 -11.55
C HIS A 30 5.27 12.61 -11.71
N LEU A 31 5.33 11.72 -12.71
CA LEU A 31 6.52 10.96 -13.07
C LEU A 31 7.45 11.69 -14.05
N GLY A 32 7.19 12.98 -14.35
CA GLY A 32 8.04 13.80 -15.23
C GLY A 32 7.94 13.49 -16.73
N LEU A 33 6.93 12.74 -17.15
CA LEU A 33 6.69 12.37 -18.55
C LEU A 33 5.75 13.37 -19.22
N SER A 34 6.22 14.05 -20.27
CA SER A 34 5.43 15.00 -21.04
C SER A 34 4.41 14.30 -21.96
N PRO A 35 3.30 14.97 -22.31
CA PRO A 35 2.32 14.48 -23.30
C PRO A 35 2.89 14.10 -24.66
N ALA A 36 4.09 14.56 -25.00
CA ALA A 36 4.78 14.21 -26.25
C ALA A 36 5.45 12.82 -26.21
N GLN A 37 5.61 12.22 -25.02
CA GLN A 37 6.29 10.93 -24.80
C GLN A 37 5.31 9.74 -24.75
N TYR A 38 4.01 9.96 -25.04
CA TYR A 38 3.02 8.90 -25.19
C TYR A 38 1.94 9.29 -26.21
N LYS A 39 1.32 8.32 -26.89
CA LYS A 39 0.17 8.56 -27.77
C LYS A 39 -1.06 7.81 -27.24
N ARG A 40 -2.15 8.57 -27.10
CA ARG A 40 -3.46 8.05 -26.70
C ARG A 40 -4.23 7.58 -27.94
N VAL A 41 -4.90 6.41 -27.85
CA VAL A 41 -5.98 6.06 -28.77
C VAL A 41 -7.22 5.73 -27.94
N VAL A 42 -8.22 6.61 -28.00
CA VAL A 42 -9.55 6.35 -27.42
C VAL A 42 -10.35 5.60 -28.47
N HIS A 43 -10.88 4.45 -28.13
CA HIS A 43 -11.89 3.79 -28.97
C HIS A 43 -13.28 4.10 -28.43
N GLU A 44 -14.24 4.27 -29.35
CA GLU A 44 -15.67 4.30 -29.03
C GLU A 44 -16.06 3.02 -28.24
N GLU A 45 -17.08 3.14 -27.38
CA GLU A 45 -17.53 2.13 -26.39
C GLU A 45 -16.79 2.06 -25.03
N GLY A 46 -16.14 3.15 -24.59
CA GLY A 46 -15.66 3.24 -23.20
C GLY A 46 -14.37 2.47 -22.89
N LYS A 47 -13.60 2.11 -23.91
CA LYS A 47 -12.30 1.43 -23.79
C LYS A 47 -11.14 2.42 -23.97
N ILE A 48 -10.14 2.38 -23.10
CA ILE A 48 -8.93 3.22 -23.21
C ILE A 48 -7.73 2.34 -23.61
N ARG A 49 -7.09 2.67 -24.74
CA ARG A 49 -5.80 2.10 -25.15
C ARG A 49 -4.71 3.16 -24.95
N VAL A 50 -3.68 2.82 -24.18
CA VAL A 50 -2.52 3.69 -23.93
C VAL A 50 -1.33 3.10 -24.67
N THR A 51 -0.69 3.88 -25.53
CA THR A 51 0.54 3.47 -26.24
C THR A 51 1.66 4.42 -25.85
N VAL A 52 2.66 3.92 -25.12
CA VAL A 52 3.83 4.69 -24.70
C VAL A 52 4.91 4.58 -25.78
N PHE A 53 5.48 5.71 -26.19
CA PHE A 53 6.56 5.76 -27.19
C PHE A 53 7.80 6.33 -26.51
N TYR A 54 8.88 5.56 -26.42
CA TYR A 54 10.16 6.06 -25.92
C TYR A 54 11.09 6.39 -27.10
N ASN A 55 11.73 7.55 -27.05
CA ASN A 55 12.91 7.87 -27.84
C ASN A 55 14.13 7.78 -26.91
N THR A 56 15.08 6.88 -27.21
CA THR A 56 16.27 6.64 -26.40
C THR A 56 17.30 7.78 -26.45
N SER A 57 17.08 8.81 -27.27
CA SER A 57 18.06 9.87 -27.54
C SER A 57 17.90 11.17 -26.74
N THR A 58 16.93 11.29 -25.82
CA THR A 58 16.63 12.56 -25.12
C THR A 58 16.59 12.46 -23.60
N ILE A 59 17.25 11.47 -22.99
CA ILE A 59 17.44 11.47 -21.53
C ILE A 59 18.78 12.15 -21.23
N ASP A 60 18.72 13.42 -20.84
CA ASP A 60 19.85 14.10 -20.20
C ASP A 60 19.90 13.66 -18.73
N LEU A 61 20.57 12.53 -18.48
CA LEU A 61 20.98 12.12 -17.13
C LEU A 61 22.22 12.95 -16.78
N GLY A 62 22.03 14.20 -16.36
CA GLY A 62 23.12 15.14 -16.12
C GLY A 62 24.28 14.54 -15.29
N GLY A 63 25.49 14.59 -15.86
CA GLY A 63 26.77 14.33 -15.19
C GLY A 63 27.60 13.19 -15.80
N PRO A 64 28.91 13.37 -16.05
CA PRO A 64 29.74 12.33 -16.66
C PRO A 64 30.01 11.19 -15.68
N ILE A 65 29.56 9.98 -16.02
CA ILE A 65 30.05 8.75 -15.40
C ILE A 65 31.35 8.39 -16.12
N SER A 66 32.49 8.75 -15.52
CA SER A 66 33.80 8.31 -15.98
C SER A 66 34.01 6.83 -15.63
N ASP A 67 33.99 6.01 -16.68
CA ASP A 67 34.81 4.84 -16.96
C ASP A 67 35.41 4.03 -15.78
N THR A 68 34.91 2.81 -15.59
CA THR A 68 35.75 1.61 -15.42
C THR A 68 34.94 0.35 -15.76
N SER A 69 35.23 -0.20 -16.93
CA SER A 69 35.16 -1.63 -17.34
C SER A 69 34.48 -2.65 -16.42
N VAL A 70 33.42 -3.30 -16.92
CA VAL A 70 33.08 -4.69 -16.56
C VAL A 70 33.01 -5.52 -17.85
N PRO A 71 33.87 -6.53 -18.04
CA PRO A 71 33.87 -7.36 -19.23
C PRO A 71 32.87 -8.52 -19.10
N GLY A 72 32.12 -8.77 -20.18
CA GLY A 72 31.50 -10.06 -20.46
C GLY A 72 30.03 -10.18 -20.09
N LEU A 73 29.16 -10.13 -21.11
CA LEU A 73 28.28 -11.27 -21.38
C LEU A 73 28.00 -11.30 -22.89
N TYR A 74 28.29 -12.45 -23.47
CA TYR A 74 28.11 -12.74 -24.89
C TYR A 74 26.62 -12.71 -25.26
N CYS A 75 26.35 -12.12 -26.43
CA CYS A 75 25.07 -12.23 -27.12
C CYS A 75 24.94 -13.66 -27.67
N THR A 76 23.93 -14.41 -27.24
CA THR A 76 23.51 -15.65 -27.90
C THR A 76 21.99 -15.63 -28.02
N ASP A 77 21.51 -15.47 -29.25
CA ASP A 77 20.25 -15.86 -29.93
C ASP A 77 18.96 -16.29 -29.16
N ASP A 78 18.81 -16.05 -27.86
CA ASP A 78 17.63 -16.43 -27.07
C ASP A 78 16.49 -15.38 -27.06
N GLU A 79 16.70 -14.19 -27.64
CA GLU A 79 15.69 -13.11 -27.68
C GLU A 79 14.39 -13.52 -28.42
N ALA A 80 14.45 -14.48 -29.35
CA ALA A 80 13.27 -14.92 -30.09
C ALA A 80 12.38 -15.93 -29.33
N ALA A 81 12.93 -16.66 -28.36
CA ALA A 81 12.20 -17.68 -27.61
C ALA A 81 11.41 -17.08 -26.43
N GLU A 82 11.94 -16.06 -25.76
CA GLU A 82 11.28 -15.40 -24.62
C GLU A 82 10.08 -14.54 -25.03
N ASP A 83 10.13 -13.89 -26.20
CA ASP A 83 8.99 -13.15 -26.78
C ASP A 83 7.77 -14.06 -27.00
N THR A 84 8.00 -15.34 -27.28
CA THR A 84 6.93 -16.33 -27.48
C THR A 84 6.25 -16.71 -26.16
N ALA A 85 6.95 -16.68 -25.03
CA ALA A 85 6.39 -16.99 -23.71
C ALA A 85 5.50 -15.84 -23.20
N ALA A 86 5.95 -14.60 -23.35
CA ALA A 86 5.17 -13.40 -23.01
C ALA A 86 3.89 -13.28 -23.86
N ILE A 87 3.99 -13.54 -25.17
CA ILE A 87 2.83 -13.57 -26.08
C ILE A 87 1.86 -14.72 -25.73
N LYS A 88 2.36 -15.89 -25.32
CA LYS A 88 1.52 -17.01 -24.86
C LYS A 88 0.80 -16.69 -23.55
N ALA A 89 1.45 -16.00 -22.60
CA ALA A 89 0.85 -15.56 -21.35
C ALA A 89 -0.26 -14.51 -21.60
N GLN A 90 0.00 -13.53 -22.46
CA GLN A 90 -0.97 -12.53 -22.88
C GLN A 90 -2.20 -13.17 -23.54
N ARG A 91 -2.02 -14.08 -24.51
CA ARG A 91 -3.13 -14.79 -25.18
C ARG A 91 -3.89 -15.74 -24.27
N ARG A 92 -3.30 -16.18 -23.15
CA ARG A 92 -3.96 -17.00 -22.13
C ARG A 92 -4.84 -16.12 -21.23
N ALA A 93 -4.37 -14.94 -20.85
CA ALA A 93 -5.16 -13.95 -20.12
C ALA A 93 -6.36 -13.44 -20.95
N GLU A 94 -6.16 -13.16 -22.25
CA GLU A 94 -7.22 -12.75 -23.17
C GLU A 94 -8.32 -13.83 -23.34
N ARG A 95 -7.96 -15.12 -23.34
CA ARG A 95 -8.93 -16.24 -23.41
C ARG A 95 -9.72 -16.42 -22.11
N LEU A 96 -9.06 -16.30 -20.96
CA LEU A 96 -9.73 -16.37 -19.65
C LEU A 96 -10.73 -15.21 -19.48
N LEU A 97 -10.37 -14.01 -19.92
CA LEU A 97 -11.27 -12.85 -19.93
C LEU A 97 -12.50 -13.06 -20.80
N ARG A 98 -12.35 -13.63 -22.01
CA ARG A 98 -13.49 -13.96 -22.89
C ARG A 98 -14.41 -15.03 -22.30
N GLN A 99 -13.86 -16.08 -21.69
CA GLN A 99 -14.65 -17.13 -21.04
C GLN A 99 -15.45 -16.60 -19.84
N LEU A 100 -14.92 -15.61 -19.12
CA LEU A 100 -15.62 -14.91 -18.04
C LEU A 100 -16.71 -13.95 -18.54
N GLU A 101 -16.60 -13.43 -19.76
CA GLU A 101 -17.63 -12.59 -20.41
C GLU A 101 -18.80 -13.44 -20.96
N GLU A 102 -18.50 -14.60 -21.55
CA GLU A 102 -19.52 -15.53 -22.06
C GLU A 102 -20.38 -16.14 -20.93
N SER A 103 -19.80 -16.42 -19.77
CA SER A 103 -20.52 -16.96 -18.61
C SER A 103 -21.48 -15.95 -17.97
N LYS A 104 -21.16 -14.64 -18.01
CA LYS A 104 -22.04 -13.56 -17.54
C LYS A 104 -23.26 -13.35 -18.44
N THR A 105 -23.14 -13.65 -19.73
CA THR A 105 -24.20 -13.40 -20.72
C THR A 105 -25.33 -14.43 -20.64
N ASN A 106 -25.03 -15.67 -20.22
CA ASN A 106 -26.02 -16.74 -20.09
C ASN A 106 -26.92 -16.66 -18.83
N ASN A 107 -26.51 -15.94 -17.79
CA ASN A 107 -27.32 -15.76 -16.58
C ASN A 107 -28.31 -14.58 -16.65
N MET A 108 -28.37 -13.86 -17.78
CA MET A 108 -29.16 -12.63 -17.94
C MET A 108 -30.37 -12.81 -18.86
N ARG A 109 -31.00 -13.99 -18.86
CA ARG A 109 -32.18 -14.30 -19.70
C ARG A 109 -33.49 -14.63 -18.96
N LEU A 110 -33.59 -14.30 -17.67
CA LEU A 110 -34.86 -14.41 -16.93
C LEU A 110 -35.25 -13.06 -16.30
N ALA A 111 -36.53 -12.71 -16.47
CA ALA A 111 -37.27 -11.55 -15.97
C ALA A 111 -37.09 -10.20 -16.71
N ARG A 112 -37.81 -10.05 -17.83
CA ARG A 112 -38.35 -8.74 -18.26
C ARG A 112 -39.63 -8.48 -17.45
N GLY A 113 -39.56 -7.60 -16.46
CA GLY A 113 -40.69 -7.04 -15.74
C GLY A 113 -40.35 -5.62 -15.28
N SER A 114 -41.22 -4.66 -15.62
CA SER A 114 -41.27 -3.24 -15.22
C SER A 114 -40.16 -2.72 -14.30
N CYS A 115 -39.34 -1.80 -14.81
CA CYS A 115 -38.45 -0.96 -14.01
C CYS A 115 -39.27 0.00 -13.14
N GLU A 116 -39.50 -0.37 -11.88
CA GLU A 116 -39.62 0.61 -10.80
C GLU A 116 -38.21 1.05 -10.40
N ALA A 117 -38.03 2.36 -10.20
CA ALA A 117 -36.79 2.92 -9.71
C ALA A 117 -36.46 2.34 -8.33
N VAL A 118 -35.42 1.51 -8.24
CA VAL A 118 -34.89 1.04 -6.96
C VAL A 118 -34.25 2.25 -6.27
N PRO A 119 -34.72 2.66 -5.08
CA PRO A 119 -34.12 3.77 -4.35
C PRO A 119 -32.68 3.40 -3.98
N VAL A 120 -31.75 4.36 -4.13
CA VAL A 120 -30.37 4.27 -3.64
C VAL A 120 -30.41 4.14 -2.12
N LYS A 121 -30.52 2.90 -1.64
CA LYS A 121 -30.38 2.53 -0.24
C LYS A 121 -29.42 1.34 -0.19
N TYR A 122 -28.28 1.56 0.47
CA TYR A 122 -27.22 0.59 0.79
C TYR A 122 -26.30 0.18 -0.37
N ILE A 123 -25.29 1.00 -0.67
CA ILE A 123 -23.98 0.44 -1.01
C ILE A 123 -23.39 -0.03 0.32
N ASP A 124 -23.15 -1.33 0.45
CA ASP A 124 -22.61 -1.90 1.68
C ASP A 124 -21.15 -1.43 1.89
N LYS A 125 -20.74 -1.19 3.14
CA LYS A 125 -19.37 -0.73 3.47
C LYS A 125 -18.30 -1.71 2.95
N ALA A 126 -18.67 -2.98 2.83
CA ALA A 126 -17.81 -4.02 2.25
C ALA A 126 -17.57 -3.82 0.74
N ASP A 127 -18.51 -3.27 -0.01
CA ASP A 127 -18.36 -3.03 -1.45
C ASP A 127 -17.45 -1.84 -1.73
N GLU A 128 -17.57 -0.77 -0.94
CA GLU A 128 -16.67 0.39 -1.03
C GLU A 128 -15.20 -0.01 -0.80
N LEU A 129 -14.92 -0.82 0.23
CA LEU A 129 -13.59 -1.34 0.49
C LEU A 129 -13.08 -2.27 -0.62
N ARG A 130 -13.94 -3.14 -1.18
CA ARG A 130 -13.58 -4.01 -2.30
C ARG A 130 -13.16 -3.22 -3.55
N HIS A 131 -13.85 -2.12 -3.83
CA HIS A 131 -13.51 -1.26 -4.96
C HIS A 131 -12.16 -0.57 -4.78
N LEU A 132 -11.84 -0.12 -3.56
CA LEU A 132 -10.56 0.53 -3.25
C LEU A 132 -9.38 -0.44 -3.34
N LEU A 133 -9.51 -1.65 -2.78
CA LEU A 133 -8.49 -2.69 -2.88
C LEU A 133 -8.25 -3.11 -4.33
N ALA A 134 -9.32 -3.35 -5.09
CA ALA A 134 -9.21 -3.68 -6.51
C ALA A 134 -8.53 -2.56 -7.30
N ARG A 135 -8.86 -1.29 -7.02
CA ARG A 135 -8.19 -0.14 -7.63
C ARG A 135 -6.70 -0.13 -7.30
N ALA A 136 -6.33 -0.33 -6.03
CA ALA A 136 -4.94 -0.31 -5.59
C ALA A 136 -4.11 -1.37 -6.32
N GLY A 137 -4.59 -2.62 -6.38
CA GLY A 137 -3.89 -3.70 -7.08
C GLY A 137 -3.73 -3.43 -8.58
N VAL A 138 -4.76 -2.87 -9.24
CA VAL A 138 -4.67 -2.47 -10.65
C VAL A 138 -3.65 -1.36 -10.86
N GLU A 139 -3.67 -0.32 -10.03
CA GLU A 139 -2.73 0.80 -10.12
C GLU A 139 -1.28 0.33 -9.92
N MET A 140 -1.03 -0.51 -8.90
CA MET A 140 0.29 -1.10 -8.66
C MET A 140 0.76 -1.92 -9.87
N ALA A 141 -0.08 -2.81 -10.40
CA ALA A 141 0.28 -3.65 -11.55
C ALA A 141 0.58 -2.84 -12.81
N VAL A 142 -0.18 -1.77 -13.07
CA VAL A 142 0.07 -0.88 -14.21
C VAL A 142 1.39 -0.13 -14.04
N ILE A 143 1.65 0.42 -12.85
CA ILE A 143 2.89 1.16 -12.57
C ILE A 143 4.11 0.21 -12.64
N ASP A 144 3.98 -1.00 -12.11
CA ASP A 144 5.01 -2.03 -12.23
C ASP A 144 5.29 -2.43 -13.68
N ALA A 145 4.24 -2.62 -14.49
CA ALA A 145 4.39 -2.91 -15.91
C ALA A 145 5.10 -1.77 -16.67
N VAL A 146 4.79 -0.51 -16.32
CA VAL A 146 5.50 0.66 -16.87
C VAL A 146 6.98 0.62 -16.49
N ALA A 147 7.31 0.44 -15.21
CA ALA A 147 8.69 0.34 -14.73
C ALA A 147 9.46 -0.81 -15.39
N ASN A 148 8.81 -1.97 -15.58
CA ASN A 148 9.35 -3.09 -16.33
C ASN A 148 9.65 -2.74 -17.78
N SER A 149 8.72 -2.04 -18.46
CA SER A 149 8.87 -1.69 -19.88
C SER A 149 10.03 -0.73 -20.15
N ILE A 150 10.33 0.17 -19.21
CA ILE A 150 11.46 1.11 -19.28
C ILE A 150 12.70 0.60 -18.53
N ARG A 151 12.66 -0.64 -18.02
CA ARG A 151 13.77 -1.33 -17.35
C ARG A 151 14.36 -0.60 -16.14
N ILE A 152 13.52 0.06 -15.33
CA ILE A 152 13.97 0.70 -14.07
C ILE A 152 13.29 0.08 -12.85
N PRO A 153 13.94 0.05 -11.67
CA PRO A 153 13.30 -0.33 -10.42
C PRO A 153 12.29 0.73 -9.98
N LEU A 154 11.21 0.30 -9.30
CA LEU A 154 10.17 1.22 -8.82
C LEU A 154 10.70 2.31 -7.90
N TRP A 155 11.67 2.02 -7.02
CA TRP A 155 12.20 3.04 -6.10
C TRP A 155 12.88 4.19 -6.86
N ARG A 156 13.47 3.93 -8.04
CA ARG A 156 13.99 5.00 -8.92
C ARG A 156 12.88 5.70 -9.66
N LEU A 157 11.85 4.98 -10.11
CA LEU A 157 10.66 5.59 -10.71
C LEU A 157 10.02 6.60 -9.74
N PHE A 158 10.01 6.30 -8.44
CA PHE A 158 9.50 7.17 -7.38
C PHE A 158 10.50 8.23 -6.88
N GLY A 159 11.57 8.53 -7.64
CA GLY A 159 12.48 9.64 -7.35
C GLY A 159 13.86 9.26 -6.85
N GLY A 160 14.07 8.01 -6.43
CA GLY A 160 15.41 7.47 -6.18
C GLY A 160 16.13 8.00 -4.93
N ALA A 161 15.42 8.55 -3.95
CA ALA A 161 16.03 9.14 -2.75
C ALA A 161 16.88 8.12 -1.96
N SER A 162 16.39 6.88 -1.86
CA SER A 162 17.09 5.75 -1.25
C SER A 162 16.65 4.45 -1.92
N ASN A 163 17.47 3.41 -1.76
CA ASN A 163 17.10 2.03 -2.09
C ASN A 163 16.93 1.16 -0.84
N THR A 164 16.83 1.76 0.35
CA THR A 164 16.60 1.05 1.61
C THR A 164 15.54 1.74 2.46
N VAL A 165 14.78 0.95 3.20
CA VAL A 165 13.91 1.41 4.29
C VAL A 165 14.14 0.58 5.55
N THR A 166 13.77 1.13 6.70
CA THR A 166 13.81 0.42 7.99
C THR A 166 12.41 0.43 8.57
N THR A 167 11.85 -0.76 8.79
CA THR A 167 10.49 -0.95 9.34
C THR A 167 10.53 -1.24 10.84
N ASP A 168 9.41 -1.02 11.52
CA ASP A 168 9.13 -1.55 12.84
C ASP A 168 8.69 -3.04 12.79
N MET A 169 8.30 -3.59 13.95
CA MET A 169 7.68 -4.92 14.04
C MET A 169 6.49 -4.89 15.01
N THR A 170 5.36 -5.42 14.57
CA THR A 170 4.13 -5.51 15.36
C THR A 170 4.18 -6.68 16.34
N ILE A 171 3.91 -6.39 17.61
CA ILE A 171 3.54 -7.38 18.61
C ILE A 171 2.02 -7.56 18.54
N PRO A 172 1.51 -8.76 18.20
CA PRO A 172 0.08 -9.04 18.21
C PRO A 172 -0.48 -8.99 19.63
N ILE A 173 -1.81 -8.97 19.76
CA ILE A 173 -2.47 -9.02 21.06
C ILE A 173 -2.25 -10.41 21.67
N VAL A 174 -1.38 -10.49 22.67
CA VAL A 174 -0.98 -11.72 23.37
C VAL A 174 -0.85 -11.46 24.88
N THR A 175 -0.57 -12.48 25.67
CA THR A 175 -0.32 -12.30 27.11
C THR A 175 0.95 -11.46 27.37
N PRO A 176 1.08 -10.77 28.51
CA PRO A 176 2.27 -9.97 28.81
C PRO A 176 3.59 -10.77 28.74
N ASN A 177 3.57 -12.03 29.16
CA ASN A 177 4.75 -12.91 29.09
C ASN A 177 5.11 -13.26 27.65
N GLU A 178 4.13 -13.61 26.81
CA GLU A 178 4.37 -13.87 25.38
C GLU A 178 4.84 -12.60 24.66
N ALA A 179 4.29 -11.43 25.01
CA ALA A 179 4.71 -10.15 24.44
C ALA A 179 6.17 -9.83 24.76
N ALA A 180 6.62 -10.06 26.00
CA ALA A 180 8.02 -9.89 26.40
C ALA A 180 8.96 -10.85 25.64
N GLN A 181 8.54 -12.10 25.41
CA GLN A 181 9.30 -13.08 24.63
C GLN A 181 9.40 -12.68 23.15
N LEU A 182 8.29 -12.22 22.55
CA LEU A 182 8.27 -11.71 21.18
C LEU A 182 9.15 -10.47 21.04
N ALA A 183 9.07 -9.54 21.99
CA ALA A 183 9.94 -8.38 22.03
C ALA A 183 11.42 -8.80 22.06
N ALA A 184 11.81 -9.75 22.92
CA ALA A 184 13.18 -10.27 22.97
C ALA A 184 13.64 -10.88 21.65
N LYS A 185 12.76 -11.68 21.02
CA LYS A 185 13.01 -12.24 19.69
C LYS A 185 13.26 -11.14 18.65
N TYR A 186 12.37 -10.16 18.55
CA TYR A 186 12.47 -9.11 17.53
C TYR A 186 13.63 -8.14 17.80
N ARG A 187 13.91 -7.81 19.06
CA ARG A 187 15.10 -7.06 19.45
C ARG A 187 16.38 -7.79 19.03
N GLY A 188 16.44 -9.11 19.24
CA GLY A 188 17.55 -9.96 18.79
C GLY A 188 17.71 -10.01 17.27
N GLN A 189 16.64 -9.75 16.51
CA GLN A 189 16.65 -9.62 15.05
C GLN A 189 17.00 -8.21 14.55
N GLY A 190 17.25 -7.26 15.47
CA GLY A 190 17.70 -5.90 15.16
C GLY A 190 16.60 -4.84 15.13
N PHE A 191 15.33 -5.19 15.35
CA PHE A 191 14.22 -4.24 15.38
C PHE A 191 14.38 -3.25 16.54
N GLN A 192 14.34 -1.95 16.22
CA GLN A 192 14.48 -0.91 17.24
C GLN A 192 13.15 -0.43 17.82
N THR A 193 12.13 -0.41 16.96
CA THR A 193 10.78 0.04 17.27
C THR A 193 9.82 -1.14 17.19
N LEU A 194 8.98 -1.27 18.21
CA LEU A 194 7.93 -2.28 18.26
C LEU A 194 6.57 -1.60 18.25
N LYS A 195 5.69 -2.05 17.37
CA LYS A 195 4.31 -1.58 17.28
C LYS A 195 3.39 -2.47 18.12
N LEU A 196 2.60 -1.89 19.02
CA LEU A 196 1.72 -2.64 19.91
C LEU A 196 0.27 -2.30 19.60
N LYS A 197 -0.54 -3.34 19.42
CA LYS A 197 -1.98 -3.21 19.32
C LYS A 197 -2.58 -3.00 20.72
N VAL A 198 -3.22 -1.86 20.93
CA VAL A 198 -3.89 -1.47 22.17
C VAL A 198 -5.36 -1.14 21.87
N GLY A 199 -6.11 -0.56 22.82
CA GLY A 199 -7.47 -0.06 22.55
C GLY A 199 -8.58 -0.99 22.97
N LYS A 200 -8.29 -2.19 23.49
CA LYS A 200 -9.33 -3.13 23.96
C LYS A 200 -9.60 -3.01 25.45
N ASN A 201 -8.55 -2.98 26.26
CA ASN A 201 -8.66 -2.84 27.70
C ASN A 201 -7.40 -2.17 28.25
N LEU A 202 -7.60 -0.97 28.76
CA LEU A 202 -6.53 -0.09 29.24
C LEU A 202 -5.61 -0.77 30.28
N ASN A 203 -6.15 -1.61 31.17
CA ASN A 203 -5.34 -2.30 32.16
C ASN A 203 -4.47 -3.39 31.53
N SER A 204 -5.03 -4.24 30.67
CA SER A 204 -4.23 -5.27 30.00
C SER A 204 -3.17 -4.66 29.08
N ASP A 205 -3.52 -3.58 28.37
CA ASP A 205 -2.60 -2.90 27.45
C ASP A 205 -1.36 -2.36 28.20
N ILE A 206 -1.57 -1.80 29.39
CA ILE A 206 -0.50 -1.31 30.26
C ILE A 206 0.35 -2.45 30.84
N GLU A 207 -0.25 -3.57 31.24
CA GLU A 207 0.52 -4.73 31.74
C GLU A 207 1.42 -5.34 30.66
N VAL A 208 0.97 -5.37 29.40
CA VAL A 208 1.81 -5.78 28.26
C VAL A 208 3.02 -4.85 28.09
N LEU A 209 2.80 -3.54 28.11
CA LEU A 209 3.87 -2.54 27.99
C LEU A 209 4.86 -2.61 29.15
N LYS A 210 4.38 -2.80 30.40
CA LYS A 210 5.24 -3.02 31.57
C LYS A 210 6.14 -4.24 31.39
N ALA A 211 5.56 -5.36 30.97
CA ALA A 211 6.30 -6.60 30.79
C ALA A 211 7.44 -6.46 29.77
N ILE A 212 7.19 -5.77 28.64
CA ILE A 212 8.24 -5.52 27.64
C ILE A 212 9.28 -4.54 28.17
N ARG A 213 8.88 -3.43 28.79
CA ARG A 213 9.81 -2.40 29.27
C ARG A 213 10.76 -2.95 30.35
N LEU A 214 10.30 -3.88 31.18
CA LEU A 214 11.12 -4.54 32.20
C LEU A 214 12.34 -5.27 31.62
N VAL A 215 12.17 -5.91 30.45
CA VAL A 215 13.23 -6.68 29.79
C VAL A 215 13.96 -5.89 28.70
N HIS A 216 13.32 -4.87 28.12
CA HIS A 216 13.87 -4.02 27.06
C HIS A 216 13.65 -2.52 27.37
N PRO A 217 14.46 -1.94 28.27
CA PRO A 217 14.30 -0.57 28.74
C PRO A 217 14.54 0.48 27.64
N ASP A 218 15.27 0.16 26.57
CA ASP A 218 15.59 1.10 25.48
C ASP A 218 14.70 0.94 24.24
N CYS A 219 13.68 0.07 24.30
CA CYS A 219 12.81 -0.14 23.15
C CYS A 219 11.93 1.07 22.87
N SER A 220 11.81 1.45 21.60
CA SER A 220 10.83 2.45 21.15
C SER A 220 9.50 1.77 20.86
N PHE A 221 8.39 2.46 21.13
CA PHE A 221 7.04 1.93 20.94
C PHE A 221 6.20 2.80 20.02
N ILE A 222 5.51 2.17 19.08
CA ILE A 222 4.32 2.73 18.42
C ILE A 222 3.11 2.07 19.06
N LEU A 223 2.12 2.86 19.46
CA LEU A 223 0.85 2.33 19.94
C LEU A 223 -0.19 2.49 18.85
N ASP A 224 -0.91 1.43 18.51
CA ASP A 224 -2.01 1.48 17.56
C ASP A 224 -3.28 0.98 18.24
N ALA A 225 -4.20 1.92 18.53
CA ALA A 225 -5.44 1.60 19.22
C ALA A 225 -6.53 1.09 18.29
N ASN A 226 -6.34 1.18 16.97
CA ASN A 226 -7.37 0.90 15.96
C ASN A 226 -8.76 1.39 16.38
N GLN A 227 -8.86 2.68 16.73
CA GLN A 227 -10.11 3.35 17.11
C GLN A 227 -10.71 2.94 18.46
N GLY A 228 -9.97 2.18 19.27
CA GLY A 228 -10.50 1.49 20.45
C GLY A 228 -10.81 2.38 21.67
N TYR A 229 -10.25 3.58 21.75
CA TYR A 229 -10.44 4.45 22.91
C TYR A 229 -11.41 5.61 22.64
N THR A 230 -12.03 6.08 23.71
CA THR A 230 -12.52 7.46 23.78
C THR A 230 -11.34 8.43 23.96
N ALA A 231 -11.52 9.71 23.68
CA ALA A 231 -10.46 10.72 23.87
C ALA A 231 -9.90 10.71 25.30
N ASN A 232 -10.77 10.63 26.32
CA ASN A 232 -10.37 10.56 27.72
C ASN A 232 -9.51 9.31 28.03
N GLN A 233 -9.94 8.14 27.54
CA GLN A 233 -9.17 6.90 27.74
C GLN A 233 -7.82 6.95 27.03
N ALA A 234 -7.76 7.52 25.83
CA ALA A 234 -6.50 7.67 25.09
C ALA A 234 -5.51 8.58 25.85
N ILE A 235 -5.99 9.68 26.43
CA ILE A 235 -5.16 10.56 27.27
C ILE A 235 -4.73 9.84 28.55
N GLU A 236 -5.64 9.11 29.20
CA GLU A 236 -5.33 8.33 30.41
C GLU A 236 -4.25 7.27 30.15
N VAL A 237 -4.28 6.61 28.99
CA VAL A 237 -3.22 5.66 28.59
C VAL A 237 -1.85 6.35 28.56
N LEU A 238 -1.75 7.53 27.96
CA LEU A 238 -0.48 8.26 27.90
C LEU A 238 -0.03 8.73 29.30
N ASP A 239 -0.96 9.19 30.14
CA ASP A 239 -0.65 9.59 31.51
C ASP A 239 -0.05 8.42 32.30
N ARG A 240 -0.66 7.22 32.23
CA ARG A 240 -0.15 6.03 32.92
C ARG A 240 1.18 5.53 32.36
N LEU A 241 1.38 5.63 31.05
CA LEU A 241 2.66 5.26 30.44
C LEU A 241 3.78 6.21 30.86
N ASN A 242 3.49 7.51 30.93
CA ASN A 242 4.43 8.51 31.41
C ASN A 242 4.82 8.26 32.88
N GLU A 243 3.87 7.90 33.75
CA GLU A 243 4.15 7.49 35.15
C GLU A 243 5.12 6.30 35.25
N MET A 244 5.11 5.42 34.25
CA MET A 244 6.01 4.27 34.14
C MET A 244 7.34 4.58 33.44
N GLY A 245 7.58 5.83 33.05
CA GLY A 245 8.77 6.21 32.26
C GLY A 245 8.73 5.67 30.82
N VAL A 246 7.55 5.41 30.28
CA VAL A 246 7.35 4.93 28.91
C VAL A 246 6.78 6.05 28.06
N THR A 247 7.55 6.53 27.08
CA THR A 247 7.08 7.49 26.08
C THR A 247 7.03 6.81 24.71
N PRO A 248 5.85 6.56 24.13
CA PRO A 248 5.77 6.04 22.77
C PRO A 248 6.21 7.11 21.75
N VAL A 249 6.81 6.68 20.64
CA VAL A 249 7.23 7.59 19.56
C VAL A 249 6.05 8.02 18.68
N LEU A 250 4.98 7.23 18.66
CA LEU A 250 3.77 7.49 17.90
C LEU A 250 2.55 6.82 18.55
N PHE A 251 1.41 7.53 18.55
CA PHE A 251 0.10 6.99 18.91
C PHE A 251 -0.84 7.03 17.71
N GLU A 252 -1.06 5.88 17.09
CA GLU A 252 -1.86 5.68 15.89
C GLU A 252 -3.34 5.44 16.21
N GLN A 253 -4.18 6.19 15.51
CA GLN A 253 -5.65 6.18 15.55
C GLN A 253 -6.23 5.87 16.94
N PRO A 254 -6.01 6.75 17.94
CA PRO A 254 -6.46 6.52 19.30
C PRO A 254 -7.98 6.38 19.41
N VAL A 255 -8.72 7.19 18.64
CA VAL A 255 -10.17 7.33 18.72
C VAL A 255 -10.86 6.90 17.43
N HIS A 256 -12.19 6.74 17.51
CA HIS A 256 -13.03 6.41 16.36
C HIS A 256 -12.76 7.32 15.15
N ARG A 257 -12.70 6.76 13.96
CA ARG A 257 -12.29 7.47 12.73
C ARG A 257 -13.10 8.73 12.41
N ASP A 258 -14.38 8.72 12.81
CA ASP A 258 -15.32 9.81 12.57
C ASP A 258 -15.37 10.83 13.75
N ASP A 259 -14.64 10.55 14.85
CA ASP A 259 -14.50 11.45 16.01
C ASP A 259 -13.34 12.44 15.81
N TRP A 260 -13.56 13.40 14.91
CA TRP A 260 -12.58 14.44 14.59
C TRP A 260 -12.22 15.32 15.78
N GLN A 261 -13.19 15.58 16.66
CA GLN A 261 -12.99 16.39 17.85
C GLN A 261 -12.14 15.64 18.87
N GLY A 262 -12.47 14.38 19.15
CA GLY A 262 -11.65 13.52 20.01
C GLY A 262 -10.24 13.35 19.48
N LEU A 263 -10.06 13.21 18.15
CA LEU A 263 -8.73 13.09 17.56
C LEU A 263 -7.89 14.35 17.80
N ARG A 264 -8.49 15.54 17.66
CA ARG A 264 -7.84 16.82 17.98
C ARG A 264 -7.49 16.93 19.46
N GLU A 265 -8.43 16.59 20.34
CA GLU A 265 -8.22 16.64 21.80
C GLU A 265 -7.04 15.77 22.23
N VAL A 266 -6.99 14.53 21.74
CA VAL A 266 -5.88 13.60 22.01
C VAL A 266 -4.58 14.12 21.41
N SER A 267 -4.58 14.62 20.17
CA SER A 267 -3.38 15.19 19.54
C SER A 267 -2.79 16.34 20.36
N VAL A 268 -3.59 17.31 20.77
CA VAL A 268 -3.11 18.44 21.59
C VAL A 268 -2.55 17.94 22.91
N ALA A 269 -3.31 17.11 23.65
CA ALA A 269 -2.89 16.61 24.95
C ALA A 269 -1.61 15.76 24.87
N ALA A 270 -1.52 14.85 23.88
CA ALA A 270 -0.37 13.97 23.67
C ALA A 270 0.91 14.77 23.37
N MET A 271 0.81 15.80 22.53
CA MET A 271 1.97 16.62 22.17
C MET A 271 2.40 17.55 23.31
N GLU A 272 1.45 18.24 23.95
CA GLU A 272 1.77 19.25 24.97
C GLU A 272 2.27 18.62 26.28
N LYS A 273 1.63 17.52 26.72
CA LYS A 273 1.97 16.88 28.00
C LYS A 273 3.10 15.86 27.86
N HIS A 274 3.08 15.07 26.78
CA HIS A 274 3.88 13.85 26.68
C HIS A 274 4.90 13.87 25.53
N ARG A 275 4.88 14.90 24.67
CA ARG A 275 5.71 14.98 23.45
C ARG A 275 5.50 13.78 22.51
N VAL A 276 4.29 13.22 22.50
CA VAL A 276 3.92 12.07 21.67
C VAL A 276 3.18 12.55 20.42
N ALA A 277 3.66 12.14 19.24
CA ALA A 277 2.96 12.40 17.99
C ALA A 277 1.73 11.49 17.86
N VAL A 278 0.71 11.96 17.14
CA VAL A 278 -0.54 11.22 16.91
C VAL A 278 -0.71 11.03 15.42
N ALA A 279 -0.95 9.78 14.98
CA ALA A 279 -1.22 9.44 13.60
C ALA A 279 -2.71 9.23 13.33
N ALA A 280 -3.19 9.75 12.20
CA ALA A 280 -4.48 9.41 11.62
C ALA A 280 -4.29 8.26 10.62
N ASP A 281 -4.91 7.11 10.89
CA ASP A 281 -4.97 5.96 9.98
C ASP A 281 -6.39 5.86 9.39
N GLU A 282 -7.34 5.26 10.09
CA GLU A 282 -8.70 5.05 9.60
C GLU A 282 -9.47 6.35 9.36
N SER A 283 -9.09 7.45 10.02
CA SER A 283 -9.63 8.79 9.74
C SER A 283 -9.24 9.31 8.34
N CYS A 284 -8.10 8.89 7.77
CA CYS A 284 -7.64 9.37 6.47
C CYS A 284 -7.90 8.34 5.36
N ARG A 285 -8.97 8.57 4.57
CA ARG A 285 -9.38 7.68 3.46
C ARG A 285 -9.18 8.28 2.07
N GLY A 286 -8.67 9.50 1.99
CA GLY A 286 -8.42 10.20 0.74
C GLY A 286 -8.01 11.65 0.96
N LEU A 287 -7.81 12.38 -0.14
CA LEU A 287 -7.33 13.77 -0.11
C LEU A 287 -8.22 14.70 0.72
N HIS A 288 -9.55 14.54 0.63
CA HIS A 288 -10.48 15.38 1.40
C HIS A 288 -10.33 15.21 2.92
N ASP A 289 -10.14 13.96 3.39
CA ASP A 289 -9.91 13.70 4.81
C ASP A 289 -8.52 14.19 5.24
N ALA A 290 -7.50 14.02 4.40
CA ALA A 290 -6.18 14.60 4.64
C ALA A 290 -6.22 16.13 4.76
N GLN A 291 -6.98 16.81 3.89
CA GLN A 291 -7.20 18.25 3.98
C GLN A 291 -7.89 18.63 5.29
N LYS A 292 -8.89 17.88 5.76
CA LYS A 292 -9.49 18.15 7.08
C LYS A 292 -8.47 18.04 8.20
N ILE A 293 -7.64 17.00 8.19
CA ILE A 293 -6.59 16.79 9.18
C ILE A 293 -5.61 17.96 9.20
N ILE A 294 -5.14 18.39 8.02
CA ILE A 294 -4.21 19.50 7.84
C ILE A 294 -4.82 20.82 8.34
N HIS A 295 -5.98 21.24 7.80
CA HIS A 295 -6.56 22.54 8.15
C HIS A 295 -7.07 22.60 9.59
N GLY A 296 -7.48 21.46 10.14
CA GLY A 296 -7.96 21.35 11.51
C GLY A 296 -6.87 21.14 12.56
N ASN A 297 -5.61 20.91 12.14
CA ASN A 297 -4.52 20.42 12.99
C ASN A 297 -4.94 19.22 13.84
N LEU A 298 -5.59 18.24 13.21
CA LEU A 298 -6.25 17.14 13.91
C LEU A 298 -5.28 16.03 14.33
N ALA A 299 -4.18 15.86 13.59
CA ALA A 299 -3.14 14.88 13.86
C ALA A 299 -1.78 15.38 13.36
N HIS A 300 -0.70 14.78 13.87
CA HIS A 300 0.69 15.14 13.53
C HIS A 300 1.24 14.32 12.37
N VAL A 301 0.68 13.12 12.17
CA VAL A 301 1.13 12.14 11.18
C VAL A 301 -0.08 11.60 10.42
N ILE A 302 0.07 11.35 9.12
CA ILE A 302 -0.94 10.63 8.32
C ILE A 302 -0.37 9.28 7.91
N ASN A 303 -1.10 8.19 8.18
CA ASN A 303 -0.73 6.84 7.74
C ASN A 303 -1.27 6.55 6.33
N ILE A 304 -0.34 6.46 5.39
CA ILE A 304 -0.56 6.11 4.00
C ILE A 304 -0.62 4.60 3.86
N LYS A 305 -1.77 4.08 3.41
CA LYS A 305 -1.90 2.67 2.99
C LYS A 305 -2.41 2.64 1.57
N LEU A 306 -1.66 1.99 0.69
CA LEU A 306 -2.02 1.92 -0.73
C LEU A 306 -3.32 1.14 -0.92
N ALA A 307 -3.57 0.11 -0.12
CA ALA A 307 -4.83 -0.61 -0.05
C ALA A 307 -6.06 0.28 0.24
N LYS A 308 -5.90 1.34 1.04
CA LYS A 308 -6.96 2.31 1.35
C LYS A 308 -7.11 3.38 0.26
N LEU A 309 -6.00 3.87 -0.27
CA LEU A 309 -5.94 5.11 -1.05
C LEU A 309 -5.77 4.88 -2.55
N GLY A 310 -5.42 3.68 -3.00
CA GLY A 310 -4.73 3.50 -4.28
C GLY A 310 -3.34 4.16 -4.27
N VAL A 311 -2.56 3.95 -5.31
CA VAL A 311 -1.25 4.60 -5.48
C VAL A 311 -1.43 6.09 -5.77
N LEU A 312 -2.41 6.45 -6.60
CA LEU A 312 -2.59 7.84 -7.03
C LEU A 312 -3.19 8.72 -5.93
N GLY A 313 -4.21 8.22 -5.23
CA GLY A 313 -4.74 8.90 -4.06
C GLY A 313 -3.70 9.03 -2.95
N ALA A 314 -2.81 8.04 -2.80
CA ALA A 314 -1.69 8.15 -1.86
C ALA A 314 -0.72 9.27 -2.24
N LEU A 315 -0.33 9.40 -3.52
CA LEU A 315 0.55 10.48 -3.98
C LEU A 315 -0.07 11.87 -3.76
N GLU A 316 -1.37 12.03 -3.99
CA GLU A 316 -2.10 13.28 -3.71
C GLU A 316 -2.07 13.64 -2.21
N VAL A 317 -2.31 12.66 -1.34
CA VAL A 317 -2.26 12.87 0.13
C VAL A 317 -0.83 13.18 0.58
N ILE A 318 0.17 12.47 0.06
CA ILE A 318 1.59 12.71 0.35
C ILE A 318 1.99 14.13 -0.02
N ASP A 319 1.64 14.59 -1.23
CA ASP A 319 1.95 15.95 -1.68
C ASP A 319 1.29 17.01 -0.78
N ALA A 320 0.01 16.85 -0.45
CA ALA A 320 -0.70 17.76 0.45
C ALA A 320 -0.07 17.80 1.86
N ALA A 321 0.25 16.65 2.44
CA ALA A 321 0.86 16.54 3.76
C ALA A 321 2.25 17.18 3.80
N ARG A 322 3.09 16.91 2.79
CA ARG A 322 4.44 17.49 2.68
C ARG A 322 4.41 19.01 2.59
N LYS A 323 3.51 19.57 1.76
CA LYS A 323 3.34 21.02 1.63
C LYS A 323 2.89 21.68 2.94
N ALA A 324 2.14 20.94 3.76
CA ALA A 324 1.66 21.40 5.06
C ALA A 324 2.62 21.12 6.23
N GLY A 325 3.74 20.42 5.99
CA GLY A 325 4.66 20.01 7.05
C GLY A 325 4.11 18.91 7.99
N ILE A 326 3.09 18.18 7.56
CA ILE A 326 2.56 17.01 8.29
C ILE A 326 3.46 15.81 8.00
N ALA A 327 3.87 15.10 9.05
CA ALA A 327 4.71 13.93 8.92
C ALA A 327 3.92 12.75 8.33
N LEU A 328 4.64 11.81 7.73
CA LEU A 328 4.04 10.67 7.04
C LEU A 328 4.48 9.35 7.68
N MET A 329 3.51 8.46 7.81
CA MET A 329 3.70 7.05 8.05
C MET A 329 3.27 6.28 6.79
N ILE A 330 3.91 5.16 6.50
CA ILE A 330 3.43 4.23 5.46
C ILE A 330 3.27 2.85 6.07
N GLY A 331 2.13 2.22 5.83
CA GLY A 331 1.88 0.84 6.23
C GLY A 331 0.86 0.16 5.35
N GLY A 332 0.21 -0.87 5.88
CA GLY A 332 -0.82 -1.61 5.16
C GLY A 332 -1.89 -2.30 6.01
N MET A 333 -2.62 -3.21 5.38
CA MET A 333 -3.79 -3.96 5.84
C MET A 333 -3.50 -5.48 5.95
N ILE A 334 -2.24 -5.86 6.23
CA ILE A 334 -1.73 -7.25 6.25
C ILE A 334 -1.69 -7.86 4.84
N GLU A 335 -0.88 -7.27 3.98
CA GLU A 335 -0.67 -7.70 2.62
C GLU A 335 0.60 -8.57 2.45
N THR A 336 0.72 -9.23 1.29
CA THR A 336 1.94 -9.99 0.94
C THR A 336 3.11 -9.09 0.56
N ARG A 337 4.28 -9.72 0.38
CA ARG A 337 5.51 -9.04 -0.07
C ARG A 337 5.35 -8.30 -1.41
N ILE A 338 4.38 -8.65 -2.27
CA ILE A 338 4.09 -7.89 -3.49
C ILE A 338 3.68 -6.45 -3.15
N ALA A 339 2.62 -6.32 -2.36
CA ALA A 339 2.02 -5.07 -1.95
C ALA A 339 2.96 -4.24 -1.07
N MET A 340 3.51 -4.91 -0.05
CA MET A 340 4.40 -4.32 0.93
C MET A 340 5.71 -3.90 0.30
N GLY A 341 6.20 -4.69 -0.66
CA GLY A 341 7.35 -4.34 -1.47
C GLY A 341 7.07 -3.09 -2.32
N PHE A 342 5.90 -2.98 -2.95
CA PHE A 342 5.52 -1.78 -3.70
C PHE A 342 5.47 -0.54 -2.80
N ALA A 343 4.81 -0.64 -1.63
CA ALA A 343 4.76 0.43 -0.65
C ALA A 343 6.18 0.84 -0.18
N GLY A 344 7.04 -0.15 0.07
CA GLY A 344 8.44 0.07 0.42
C GLY A 344 9.26 0.74 -0.68
N HIS A 345 9.05 0.37 -1.96
CA HIS A 345 9.66 1.06 -3.10
C HIS A 345 9.24 2.53 -3.17
N LEU A 346 7.94 2.83 -2.96
CA LEU A 346 7.42 4.19 -2.91
C LEU A 346 8.03 4.97 -1.73
N ALA A 347 8.14 4.34 -0.56
CA ALA A 347 8.75 4.94 0.62
C ALA A 347 10.22 5.29 0.40
N ALA A 348 11.00 4.33 -0.10
CA ALA A 348 12.42 4.50 -0.39
C ALA A 348 12.67 5.56 -1.46
N GLY A 349 11.87 5.53 -2.54
CA GLY A 349 12.01 6.46 -3.67
C GLY A 349 11.71 7.90 -3.30
N LEU A 350 10.63 8.14 -2.55
CA LEU A 350 10.23 9.49 -2.15
C LEU A 350 11.03 10.04 -0.96
N GLY A 351 11.49 9.17 -0.05
CA GLY A 351 12.33 9.53 1.09
C GLY A 351 11.68 10.48 2.10
N CYS A 352 10.34 10.55 2.15
CA CYS A 352 9.60 11.54 2.94
C CYS A 352 8.78 10.96 4.11
N PHE A 353 9.04 9.70 4.49
CA PHE A 353 8.31 9.00 5.55
C PHE A 353 9.12 8.99 6.85
N SER A 354 8.51 9.45 7.93
CA SER A 354 9.09 9.44 9.27
C SER A 354 8.89 8.10 9.97
N PHE A 355 7.85 7.36 9.59
CA PHE A 355 7.50 6.05 10.15
C PHE A 355 7.18 5.05 9.02
N ILE A 356 7.62 3.81 9.18
CA ILE A 356 7.46 2.75 8.18
C ILE A 356 7.03 1.47 8.93
N ASP A 357 5.84 0.99 8.59
CA ASP A 357 5.15 -0.16 9.19
C ASP A 357 4.78 -1.16 8.08
N LEU A 358 5.81 -1.85 7.59
CA LEU A 358 5.76 -2.79 6.47
C LEU A 358 6.19 -4.20 6.91
N ASP A 359 5.81 -4.58 8.12
CA ASP A 359 6.23 -5.80 8.81
C ASP A 359 5.40 -7.04 8.46
N ALA A 360 4.18 -6.85 7.91
CA ALA A 360 3.22 -7.91 7.66
C ALA A 360 3.77 -9.17 6.95
N PRO A 361 4.64 -9.07 5.91
CA PRO A 361 5.19 -10.26 5.27
C PRO A 361 6.07 -11.11 6.20
N LEU A 362 6.64 -10.54 7.26
CA LEU A 362 7.45 -11.25 8.26
C LEU A 362 6.58 -12.07 9.22
N LEU A 363 5.28 -11.80 9.27
CA LEU A 363 4.30 -12.53 10.09
C LEU A 363 3.65 -13.70 9.34
N LEU A 364 3.84 -13.80 8.02
CA LEU A 364 3.30 -14.89 7.23
C LEU A 364 4.04 -16.20 7.55
N SER A 365 3.28 -17.29 7.70
CA SER A 365 3.86 -18.63 7.89
C SER A 365 4.65 -19.09 6.67
N GLU A 366 4.23 -18.63 5.48
CA GLU A 366 4.84 -18.91 4.20
C GLU A 366 4.70 -17.67 3.32
N ASP A 367 5.74 -17.35 2.56
CA ASP A 367 5.72 -16.22 1.61
C ASP A 367 5.54 -16.73 0.18
N PRO A 368 4.44 -16.39 -0.51
CA PRO A 368 4.21 -16.84 -1.88
C PRO A 368 5.05 -16.09 -2.92
N VAL A 369 5.89 -15.12 -2.50
CA VAL A 369 6.63 -14.23 -3.40
C VAL A 369 8.11 -14.64 -3.48
N TYR A 370 8.55 -14.92 -4.71
CA TYR A 370 9.96 -15.03 -5.06
C TYR A 370 10.52 -13.68 -5.52
N GLY A 371 11.78 -13.39 -5.19
CA GLY A 371 12.43 -12.14 -5.54
C GLY A 371 11.97 -10.97 -4.66
N GLY A 372 11.89 -9.78 -5.24
CA GLY A 372 11.54 -8.53 -4.55
C GLY A 372 12.72 -7.92 -3.79
N TYR A 373 12.41 -7.30 -2.65
CA TYR A 373 13.43 -6.73 -1.76
C TYR A 373 14.12 -7.80 -0.91
N GLU A 374 15.36 -7.53 -0.51
CA GLU A 374 16.07 -8.33 0.49
C GLU A 374 15.79 -7.79 1.88
N ALA A 375 15.29 -8.64 2.78
CA ALA A 375 15.08 -8.28 4.18
C ALA A 375 16.26 -8.78 5.04
N SER A 376 16.81 -7.90 5.87
CA SER A 376 17.79 -8.22 6.89
C SER A 376 17.35 -7.56 8.20
N GLY A 377 16.69 -8.35 9.06
CA GLY A 377 16.00 -7.80 10.23
C GLY A 377 14.99 -6.71 9.81
N PRO A 378 15.07 -5.49 10.38
CA PRO A 378 14.17 -4.40 10.02
C PRO A 378 14.50 -3.72 8.69
N VAL A 379 15.67 -4.00 8.09
CA VAL A 379 16.14 -3.28 6.89
C VAL A 379 15.70 -4.00 5.63
N TYR A 380 14.95 -3.31 4.77
CA TYR A 380 14.60 -3.78 3.44
C TYR A 380 15.48 -3.08 2.41
N LYS A 381 16.15 -3.86 1.57
CA LYS A 381 17.02 -3.37 0.49
C LYS A 381 16.43 -3.70 -0.87
N PHE A 382 16.11 -2.66 -1.63
CA PHE A 382 15.57 -2.77 -2.97
C PHE A 382 16.69 -2.88 -4.00
N LYS A 383 16.65 -3.94 -4.81
CA LYS A 383 17.63 -4.18 -5.87
C LYS A 383 17.41 -3.25 -7.07
N ASN A 384 18.37 -3.26 -7.99
CA ASN A 384 18.23 -2.64 -9.32
C ASN A 384 17.43 -3.53 -10.30
N ALA A 385 16.53 -4.38 -9.80
CA ALA A 385 15.66 -5.18 -10.65
C ALA A 385 14.58 -4.28 -11.27
N ARG A 386 14.20 -4.54 -12.53
CA ARG A 386 13.10 -3.80 -13.18
C ARG A 386 11.77 -4.02 -12.42
N GLY A 387 10.94 -2.98 -12.34
CA GLY A 387 9.69 -3.04 -11.58
C GLY A 387 9.91 -3.17 -10.06
N HIS A 388 9.00 -3.87 -9.39
CA HIS A 388 9.10 -4.24 -7.98
C HIS A 388 9.96 -5.50 -7.77
N GLY A 389 10.33 -6.20 -8.84
CA GLY A 389 11.27 -7.32 -8.84
C GLY A 389 10.79 -8.61 -8.16
N GLY A 390 9.53 -8.67 -7.73
CA GLY A 390 8.92 -9.84 -7.08
C GLY A 390 7.99 -10.61 -8.01
N PHE A 391 7.76 -11.89 -7.74
CA PHE A 391 6.93 -12.77 -8.56
C PHE A 391 6.16 -13.75 -7.68
N LEU A 392 4.88 -13.96 -7.97
CA LEU A 392 4.06 -14.95 -7.23
C LEU A 392 4.37 -16.38 -7.71
N HIS A 393 4.50 -17.30 -6.76
CA HIS A 393 4.45 -18.74 -7.04
C HIS A 393 3.01 -19.12 -7.45
N LEU A 394 2.80 -19.35 -8.75
CA LEU A 394 1.49 -19.73 -9.31
C LEU A 394 1.29 -21.25 -9.45
N ASP A 395 2.20 -22.07 -8.92
CA ASP A 395 2.06 -23.52 -8.98
C ASP A 395 0.88 -23.97 -8.10
N ASN A 396 -0.13 -24.53 -8.78
CA ASN A 396 -1.46 -24.88 -8.28
C ASN A 396 -1.51 -25.90 -7.13
N ASN A 397 -0.38 -26.37 -6.61
CA ASN A 397 -0.31 -27.41 -5.59
C ASN A 397 -0.19 -26.88 -4.16
N ASN A 398 0.07 -25.59 -3.96
CA ASN A 398 0.35 -25.03 -2.63
C ASN A 398 -0.86 -24.31 -1.97
N GLY A 399 -2.09 -24.49 -2.48
CA GLY A 399 -3.31 -24.02 -1.81
C GLY A 399 -3.54 -22.49 -1.75
N TRP A 400 -2.60 -21.66 -2.20
CA TRP A 400 -2.72 -20.18 -2.21
C TRP A 400 -3.83 -19.66 -3.13
N ALA A 401 -4.14 -20.38 -4.22
CA ALA A 401 -5.26 -20.08 -5.08
C ALA A 401 -6.50 -20.86 -4.61
N VAL A 402 -7.27 -20.30 -3.68
CA VAL A 402 -8.59 -20.83 -3.36
C VAL A 402 -9.52 -20.50 -4.52
N ASP A 403 -9.75 -21.52 -5.36
CA ASP A 403 -10.79 -21.62 -6.39
C ASP A 403 -10.94 -20.43 -7.37
N ARG A 404 -10.33 -20.57 -8.55
CA ARG A 404 -10.42 -19.57 -9.64
C ARG A 404 -11.85 -19.39 -10.19
N ASN A 405 -12.82 -20.21 -9.77
CA ASN A 405 -14.19 -20.22 -10.31
C ASN A 405 -15.30 -20.11 -9.25
N VAL A 406 -15.02 -19.90 -7.97
CA VAL A 406 -16.09 -19.75 -6.98
C VAL A 406 -16.47 -18.29 -6.77
N GLN A 407 -17.56 -17.93 -7.44
CA GLN A 407 -18.42 -16.79 -7.16
C GLN A 407 -19.14 -16.95 -5.80
N LYS A 408 -18.41 -17.29 -4.72
CA LYS A 408 -18.90 -17.27 -3.34
C LYS A 408 -17.80 -16.82 -2.37
N SER A 409 -17.94 -15.57 -1.95
CA SER A 409 -17.72 -15.12 -0.56
C SER A 409 -16.56 -15.76 0.23
N SER A 410 -15.37 -15.16 0.15
CA SER A 410 -14.58 -14.88 1.36
C SER A 410 -13.63 -13.71 1.09
N LEU A 411 -13.53 -12.77 2.04
CA LEU A 411 -12.65 -11.60 1.97
C LEU A 411 -11.16 -11.97 1.86
N ALA A 412 -10.79 -13.21 2.19
CA ALA A 412 -9.40 -13.62 2.39
C ALA A 412 -8.55 -13.68 1.10
N GLY A 413 -9.15 -14.05 -0.04
CA GLY A 413 -8.38 -14.29 -1.28
C GLY A 413 -7.92 -13.03 -2.03
N ILE A 414 -8.67 -11.92 -1.93
CA ILE A 414 -8.31 -10.65 -2.60
C ILE A 414 -7.36 -9.83 -1.71
N VAL A 415 -7.53 -9.89 -0.39
CA VAL A 415 -6.65 -9.23 0.58
C VAL A 415 -5.26 -9.87 0.62
N ALA A 416 -5.14 -11.15 0.28
CA ALA A 416 -3.85 -11.84 0.26
C ALA A 416 -3.00 -11.58 -1.00
N VAL A 417 -3.55 -11.01 -2.08
CA VAL A 417 -2.80 -10.82 -3.35
C VAL A 417 -2.54 -9.35 -3.67
N VAL A 418 -3.34 -8.44 -3.11
CA VAL A 418 -3.15 -6.98 -3.22
C VAL A 418 -2.35 -6.44 -2.06
#